data_AF-A0A170RU68-F1
#
_entry.id   AF-A0A170RU68-F1
#
_cell.length_a   1.000
_cell.length_b   1.000
_cell.length_c   1.000
_cell.angle_alpha   90.00
_cell.angle_beta   90.00
_cell.angle_gamma   90.00
#
_symmetry.space_group_name_H-M   'P 1'
#
loop_
_entity.id
_entity.type
_entity.pdbx_description
1 polymer ?
#
loop_
_entity_poly.entity_id
_entity_poly.type
_entity_poly.pdbx_seq_one_letter_code
_entity_poly.pdbx_strand_id
1 'polypeptide(L)'
;MSVIVPGHIDIAGPVGKLLHRRPLHNITVMQSFGLDPVGGDIFVLQIMGGGIRLGGEAAALDYLTRKAHGDLCLTRLNEAGTITGHMYLRGFGHGVNLGVENRAGKIWLWTETASRPNGSNQGYGTAVTSFTYADGDVVDYGTTRHTPPHTPDKDALFVTPTIDQGAGELIVRFYLNGATHWERYDLAKATAGVWEPIQRMTPALPAATFQGYASHAGVLYTLQGDAYGPTNPEPGNTYITAISWETGELLDRRLITAAPGLAWREPEGMTVSVRSGVPSLHFGFACEEPGPRTCTLMTLPGDPETDGVKVLTDWRAITLAAGVSADQNAPRGRLISLAGTTFLQLSGGVAGPFTADAVLGTLPDALTPSIPARATVPRDTAGGGPAVARVEVGSDRVLRLFGARTTSPIAWAQLDNFSAVWR
;
A
#
# COMPACT_ATOMS: atom_id res chain seq x y z
N MET A 1 -15.43 23.37 16.34
CA MET A 1 -13.95 23.34 16.28
C MET A 1 -13.57 21.91 16.00
N SER A 2 -12.78 21.63 14.96
CA SER A 2 -12.27 20.27 14.72
C SER A 2 -11.38 19.89 15.91
N VAL A 3 -11.72 18.81 16.61
CA VAL A 3 -10.86 18.24 17.64
C VAL A 3 -9.60 17.74 16.94
N ILE A 4 -8.44 18.28 17.30
CA ILE A 4 -7.15 17.81 16.80
C ILE A 4 -6.58 16.88 17.87
N VAL A 5 -6.32 15.62 17.50
CA VAL A 5 -5.65 14.66 18.37
C VAL A 5 -4.14 14.78 18.12
N PRO A 6 -3.31 15.10 19.14
CA PRO A 6 -1.87 15.22 18.97
C PRO A 6 -1.25 13.94 18.38
N GLY A 7 -0.37 14.09 17.40
CA GLY A 7 0.30 12.96 16.74
C GLY A 7 -0.54 12.23 15.70
N HIS A 8 -1.79 12.66 15.44
CA HIS A 8 -2.57 12.08 14.36
C HIS A 8 -1.94 12.38 12.99
N ILE A 9 -2.15 11.48 12.04
CA ILE A 9 -1.77 11.66 10.65
C ILE A 9 -2.84 12.53 9.96
N ASP A 10 -2.40 13.61 9.32
CA ASP A 10 -3.26 14.49 8.53
C ASP A 10 -3.71 13.79 7.23
N ILE A 11 -4.98 13.39 7.19
CA ILE A 11 -5.57 12.71 6.03
C ILE A 11 -5.99 13.66 4.90
N ALA A 12 -5.92 14.98 5.12
CA ALA A 12 -6.06 16.00 4.07
C ALA A 12 -4.71 16.34 3.41
N GLY A 13 -3.61 15.82 3.97
CA GLY A 13 -2.26 16.09 3.53
C GLY A 13 -1.93 15.52 2.15
N PRO A 14 -0.77 15.94 1.58
CA PRO A 14 -0.30 15.45 0.30
C PRO A 14 0.06 13.96 0.35
N VAL A 15 -0.31 13.25 -0.72
CA VAL A 15 -0.11 11.80 -0.86
C VAL A 15 1.16 11.52 -1.67
N GLY A 16 2.00 10.60 -1.17
CA GLY A 16 3.09 9.96 -1.89
C GLY A 16 2.77 8.51 -2.28
N LYS A 17 3.77 7.77 -2.76
CA LYS A 17 3.62 6.36 -3.17
C LYS A 17 4.71 5.49 -2.56
N LEU A 18 4.37 4.25 -2.26
CA LEU A 18 5.30 3.20 -1.84
C LEU A 18 5.54 2.22 -2.98
N LEU A 19 4.47 1.63 -3.53
CA LEU A 19 4.54 0.68 -4.64
C LEU A 19 3.68 1.14 -5.82
N HIS A 20 4.11 0.84 -7.04
CA HIS A 20 3.38 1.19 -8.26
C HIS A 20 3.15 -0.03 -9.15
N ARG A 21 1.89 -0.43 -9.31
CA ARG A 21 1.44 -1.51 -10.22
C ARG A 21 2.31 -2.76 -10.13
N ARG A 22 2.56 -3.24 -8.91
CA ARG A 22 3.38 -4.44 -8.69
C ARG A 22 2.56 -5.72 -8.74
N PRO A 23 3.03 -6.74 -9.47
CA PRO A 23 2.38 -8.05 -9.44
C PRO A 23 2.56 -8.67 -8.04
N LEU A 24 1.63 -9.56 -7.71
CA LEU A 24 1.67 -10.38 -6.52
C LEU A 24 1.84 -11.86 -6.91
N HIS A 25 2.06 -12.72 -5.92
CA HIS A 25 2.24 -14.15 -6.17
C HIS A 25 1.01 -14.81 -6.79
N ASN A 26 -0.17 -14.50 -6.25
CA ASN A 26 -1.44 -14.92 -6.84
C ASN A 26 -1.98 -13.84 -7.79
N ILE A 27 -2.81 -14.24 -8.74
CA ILE A 27 -3.44 -13.34 -9.73
C ILE A 27 -4.76 -12.72 -9.24
N THR A 28 -5.14 -12.97 -7.99
CA THR A 28 -6.37 -12.45 -7.37
C THR A 28 -6.15 -11.02 -6.86
N VAL A 29 -7.24 -10.34 -6.51
CA VAL A 29 -7.18 -9.00 -5.93
C VAL A 29 -6.50 -9.06 -4.55
N MET A 30 -5.67 -8.06 -4.24
CA MET A 30 -5.19 -7.85 -2.87
C MET A 30 -6.37 -7.57 -1.94
N GLN A 31 -6.28 -7.96 -0.69
CA GLN A 31 -7.32 -7.72 0.32
C GLN A 31 -6.81 -6.85 1.46
N SER A 32 -5.56 -7.07 1.84
CA SER A 32 -4.88 -6.20 2.80
C SER A 32 -3.37 -6.30 2.68
N PHE A 33 -2.67 -5.46 3.43
CA PHE A 33 -1.22 -5.52 3.55
C PHE A 33 -0.77 -4.96 4.89
N GLY A 34 0.47 -5.26 5.26
CA GLY A 34 1.17 -4.72 6.41
C GLY A 34 2.66 -4.58 6.10
N LEU A 35 3.36 -3.74 6.88
CA LEU A 35 4.78 -3.49 6.72
C LEU A 35 5.54 -3.99 7.94
N ASP A 36 6.70 -4.62 7.73
CA ASP A 36 7.67 -4.83 8.78
C ASP A 36 8.21 -3.47 9.25
N PRO A 37 7.97 -3.08 10.53
CA PRO A 37 8.41 -1.78 11.03
C PRO A 37 9.94 -1.62 11.08
N VAL A 38 10.70 -2.72 10.97
CA VAL A 38 12.17 -2.71 11.02
C VAL A 38 12.78 -2.82 9.63
N GLY A 39 12.49 -3.90 8.89
CA GLY A 39 13.10 -4.17 7.58
C GLY A 39 12.42 -3.47 6.40
N GLY A 40 11.20 -2.94 6.58
CA GLY A 40 10.42 -2.29 5.52
C GLY A 40 9.79 -3.25 4.51
N ASP A 41 9.96 -4.57 4.68
CA ASP A 41 9.29 -5.56 3.85
C ASP A 41 7.77 -5.43 3.94
N ILE A 42 7.10 -5.71 2.83
CA ILE A 42 5.67 -5.53 2.66
C ILE A 42 5.04 -6.93 2.50
N PHE A 43 4.02 -7.21 3.30
CA PHE A 43 3.29 -8.47 3.29
C PHE A 43 1.89 -8.19 2.79
N VAL A 44 1.45 -8.86 1.72
CA VAL A 44 0.16 -8.60 1.05
C VAL A 44 -0.67 -9.88 1.08
N LEU A 45 -1.90 -9.79 1.60
CA LEU A 45 -2.88 -10.88 1.59
C LEU A 45 -3.75 -10.80 0.34
N GLN A 46 -4.06 -11.97 -0.20
CA GLN A 46 -5.00 -12.20 -1.29
C GLN A 46 -5.86 -13.41 -0.95
N ILE A 47 -7.11 -13.44 -1.43
CA ILE A 47 -7.84 -14.71 -1.50
C ILE A 47 -7.03 -15.64 -2.42
N MET A 48 -6.80 -16.88 -1.98
CA MET A 48 -6.00 -17.83 -2.75
C MET A 48 -6.66 -18.14 -4.10
N GLY A 49 -5.87 -18.12 -5.17
CA GLY A 49 -6.32 -18.51 -6.50
C GLY A 49 -6.64 -20.02 -6.58
N GLY A 50 -7.60 -20.37 -7.43
CA GLY A 50 -7.89 -21.76 -7.77
C GLY A 50 -6.80 -22.42 -8.61
N GLY A 51 -6.88 -23.74 -8.77
CA GLY A 51 -5.96 -24.53 -9.60
C GLY A 51 -4.61 -24.84 -8.95
N ILE A 52 -4.36 -24.32 -7.76
CA ILE A 52 -3.18 -24.63 -6.95
C ILE A 52 -3.51 -25.79 -6.01
N ARG A 53 -2.67 -26.83 -6.01
CA ARG A 53 -2.76 -27.97 -5.08
C ARG A 53 -1.76 -27.77 -3.95
N LEU A 54 -2.25 -27.72 -2.72
CA LEU A 54 -1.43 -27.67 -1.51
C LEU A 54 -1.15 -29.07 -0.96
N GLY A 55 -0.19 -29.16 -0.06
CA GLY A 55 0.11 -30.40 0.67
C GLY A 55 -1.12 -30.96 1.39
N GLY A 56 -1.30 -32.29 1.29
CA GLY A 56 -2.44 -32.99 1.89
C GLY A 56 -3.74 -32.96 1.08
N GLU A 57 -3.79 -32.27 -0.07
CA GLU A 57 -4.98 -32.25 -0.92
C GLU A 57 -4.94 -33.37 -1.97
N ALA A 58 -6.09 -34.01 -2.21
CA ALA A 58 -6.23 -35.04 -3.24
C ALA A 58 -6.10 -34.47 -4.66
N ALA A 59 -6.59 -33.25 -4.88
CA ALA A 59 -6.55 -32.51 -6.14
C ALA A 59 -6.46 -31.00 -5.87
N ALA A 60 -6.13 -30.21 -6.90
CA ALA A 60 -6.24 -28.76 -6.81
C ALA A 60 -7.70 -28.34 -6.63
N LEU A 61 -7.96 -27.37 -5.75
CA LEU A 61 -9.29 -26.81 -5.56
C LEU A 61 -9.55 -25.65 -6.52
N ASP A 62 -10.81 -25.47 -6.92
CA ASP A 62 -11.22 -24.31 -7.71
C ASP A 62 -11.26 -23.04 -6.85
N TYR A 63 -11.35 -21.88 -7.52
CA TYR A 63 -11.33 -20.58 -6.86
C TYR A 63 -12.53 -20.38 -5.91
N LEU A 64 -13.71 -20.86 -6.29
CA LEU A 64 -14.92 -20.67 -5.46
C LEU A 64 -14.82 -21.47 -4.16
N THR A 65 -14.21 -22.65 -4.21
CA THR A 65 -13.92 -23.49 -3.05
C THR A 65 -12.89 -22.84 -2.15
N ARG A 66 -11.77 -22.33 -2.70
CA ARG A 66 -10.76 -21.56 -1.94
C ARG A 66 -11.41 -20.36 -1.24
N LYS A 67 -12.23 -19.60 -1.98
CA LYS A 67 -12.96 -18.44 -1.46
C LYS A 67 -13.94 -18.81 -0.35
N ALA A 68 -14.67 -19.91 -0.49
CA ALA A 68 -15.62 -20.37 0.53
C ALA A 68 -14.92 -20.85 1.81
N HIS A 69 -13.79 -21.53 1.66
CA HIS A 69 -12.96 -21.97 2.80
C HIS A 69 -12.26 -20.79 3.49
N GLY A 70 -12.08 -19.66 2.82
CA GLY A 70 -11.24 -18.57 3.30
C GLY A 70 -9.75 -18.94 3.28
N ASP A 71 -9.33 -19.59 2.19
CA ASP A 71 -7.93 -19.87 1.94
C ASP A 71 -7.27 -18.61 1.37
N LEU A 72 -6.13 -18.22 1.94
CA LEU A 72 -5.40 -17.02 1.59
C LEU A 72 -4.01 -17.34 1.03
N CYS A 73 -3.54 -16.45 0.16
CA CYS A 73 -2.15 -16.35 -0.21
C CYS A 73 -1.56 -15.08 0.39
N LEU A 74 -0.39 -15.20 0.99
CA LEU A 74 0.43 -14.07 1.39
C LEU A 74 1.63 -13.94 0.46
N THR A 75 1.84 -12.74 -0.10
CA THR A 75 3.04 -12.38 -0.87
C THR A 75 3.94 -11.51 0.01
N ARG A 76 5.24 -11.81 0.07
CA ARG A 76 6.27 -10.93 0.63
C ARG A 76 6.95 -10.16 -0.49
N LEU A 77 7.01 -8.85 -0.36
CA LEU A 77 7.71 -7.93 -1.24
C LEU A 77 8.79 -7.21 -0.44
N ASN A 78 9.93 -6.90 -1.07
CA ASN A 78 10.83 -5.88 -0.52
C ASN A 78 10.30 -4.47 -0.80
N GLU A 79 10.96 -3.44 -0.26
CA GLU A 79 10.58 -2.03 -0.49
C GLU A 79 10.61 -1.59 -1.96
N ALA A 80 11.37 -2.29 -2.80
CA ALA A 80 11.42 -2.04 -4.24
C ALA A 80 10.28 -2.76 -5.01
N GLY A 81 9.36 -3.44 -4.31
CA GLY A 81 8.24 -4.16 -4.91
C GLY A 81 8.63 -5.47 -5.61
N THR A 82 9.79 -6.04 -5.27
CA THR A 82 10.22 -7.35 -5.77
C THR A 82 9.65 -8.43 -4.87
N ILE A 83 9.01 -9.46 -5.46
CA ILE A 83 8.54 -10.63 -4.71
C ILE A 83 9.75 -11.38 -4.17
N THR A 84 9.83 -11.52 -2.85
CA THR A 84 10.90 -12.23 -2.14
C THR A 84 10.42 -13.53 -1.50
N GLY A 85 9.12 -13.79 -1.54
CA GLY A 85 8.55 -15.07 -1.12
C GLY A 85 7.03 -15.04 -1.02
N HIS A 86 6.45 -16.16 -0.59
CA HIS A 86 5.02 -16.32 -0.39
C HIS A 86 4.71 -17.41 0.66
N MET A 87 3.49 -17.46 1.16
CA MET A 87 2.97 -18.60 1.95
C MET A 87 1.45 -18.71 1.81
N TYR A 88 0.89 -19.88 2.10
CA TYR A 88 -0.55 -20.12 2.05
C TYR A 88 -1.14 -20.31 3.45
N LEU A 89 -2.37 -19.85 3.63
CA LEU A 89 -3.13 -19.98 4.87
C LEU A 89 -4.45 -20.69 4.56
N ARG A 90 -4.72 -21.85 5.15
CA ARG A 90 -6.00 -22.58 4.93
C ARG A 90 -6.97 -22.37 6.08
N GLY A 91 -8.20 -22.00 5.74
CA GLY A 91 -9.27 -21.77 6.73
C GLY A 91 -9.12 -20.49 7.56
N PHE A 92 -8.44 -19.46 7.03
CA PHE A 92 -8.17 -18.23 7.77
C PHE A 92 -9.29 -17.19 7.62
N GLY A 93 -9.75 -16.91 6.41
CA GLY A 93 -10.86 -15.97 6.21
C GLY A 93 -10.76 -15.23 4.89
N HIS A 94 -11.10 -13.94 4.89
CA HIS A 94 -11.13 -13.11 3.68
C HIS A 94 -9.82 -12.35 3.44
N GLY A 95 -9.04 -12.12 4.50
CA GLY A 95 -7.82 -11.35 4.48
C GLY A 95 -8.06 -9.84 4.53
N VAL A 96 -9.16 -9.38 5.14
CA VAL A 96 -9.57 -7.96 5.14
C VAL A 96 -8.53 -7.06 5.81
N ASN A 97 -7.75 -7.58 6.75
CA ASN A 97 -6.77 -6.80 7.49
C ASN A 97 -5.59 -7.66 7.97
N LEU A 98 -4.39 -7.07 8.00
CA LEU A 98 -3.14 -7.72 8.37
C LEU A 98 -2.33 -6.82 9.33
N GLY A 99 -1.95 -7.38 10.48
CA GLY A 99 -0.92 -6.81 11.35
C GLY A 99 0.42 -7.50 11.13
N VAL A 100 1.51 -6.74 11.10
CA VAL A 100 2.88 -7.26 11.01
C VAL A 100 3.64 -6.82 12.24
N GLU A 101 4.25 -7.77 12.94
CA GLU A 101 5.01 -7.55 14.15
C GLU A 101 6.42 -8.14 13.99
N ASN A 102 7.44 -7.36 14.33
CA ASN A 102 8.81 -7.82 14.33
C ASN A 102 9.27 -8.12 15.76
N ARG A 103 9.36 -9.40 16.10
CA ARG A 103 9.84 -9.86 17.41
C ARG A 103 11.29 -10.31 17.29
N ALA A 104 12.21 -9.36 17.53
CA ALA A 104 13.66 -9.60 17.49
C ALA A 104 14.14 -10.24 16.17
N GLY A 105 13.70 -9.69 15.03
CA GLY A 105 14.04 -10.15 13.68
C GLY A 105 13.13 -11.27 13.16
N LYS A 106 12.25 -11.83 13.99
CA LYS A 106 11.25 -12.82 13.55
C LYS A 106 9.94 -12.12 13.21
N ILE A 107 9.46 -12.31 11.98
CA ILE A 107 8.19 -11.75 11.52
C ILE A 107 7.03 -12.61 12.00
N TRP A 108 6.17 -11.98 12.79
CA TRP A 108 4.87 -12.48 13.20
C TRP A 108 3.77 -11.73 12.47
N LEU A 109 2.80 -12.47 11.97
CA LEU A 109 1.68 -11.97 11.20
C LEU A 109 0.41 -12.19 12.00
N TRP A 110 -0.41 -11.16 12.12
CA TRP A 110 -1.72 -11.19 12.76
C TRP A 110 -2.79 -11.05 11.70
N THR A 111 -3.71 -12.01 11.61
CA THR A 111 -4.87 -11.91 10.73
C THR A 111 -6.05 -12.71 11.29
N GLU A 112 -7.16 -12.68 10.58
CA GLU A 112 -8.36 -13.44 10.91
C GLU A 112 -8.14 -14.96 10.77
N THR A 113 -8.91 -15.75 11.51
CA THR A 113 -8.87 -17.22 11.46
C THR A 113 -10.23 -17.85 11.78
N ALA A 114 -10.32 -19.19 11.75
CA ALA A 114 -11.55 -19.95 11.96
C ALA A 114 -12.65 -19.57 10.95
N SER A 115 -12.28 -19.56 9.67
CA SER A 115 -13.13 -19.10 8.58
C SER A 115 -14.49 -19.81 8.53
N ARG A 116 -15.55 -19.04 8.28
CA ARG A 116 -16.90 -19.53 7.99
C ARG A 116 -17.46 -18.85 6.74
N PRO A 117 -18.06 -19.59 5.80
CA PRO A 117 -18.69 -18.99 4.63
C PRO A 117 -19.93 -18.18 5.03
N ASN A 118 -20.05 -16.99 4.46
CA ASN A 118 -21.26 -16.17 4.56
C ASN A 118 -22.36 -16.64 3.57
N GLY A 119 -23.49 -15.93 3.53
CA GLY A 119 -24.59 -16.23 2.60
C GLY A 119 -24.26 -16.10 1.10
N SER A 120 -23.10 -15.52 0.75
CA SER A 120 -22.56 -15.46 -0.62
C SER A 120 -21.43 -16.47 -0.86
N ASN A 121 -21.29 -17.47 0.02
CA ASN A 121 -20.25 -18.50 -0.02
C ASN A 121 -18.82 -17.94 -0.01
N GLN A 122 -18.59 -16.89 0.77
CA GLN A 122 -17.27 -16.29 0.97
C GLN A 122 -16.86 -16.47 2.43
N GLY A 123 -15.68 -17.06 2.64
CA GLY A 123 -15.13 -17.31 3.97
C GLY A 123 -14.68 -16.02 4.65
N TYR A 124 -15.10 -15.85 5.91
CA TYR A 124 -14.63 -14.79 6.79
C TYR A 124 -14.29 -15.38 8.15
N GLY A 125 -13.23 -14.88 8.77
CA GLY A 125 -12.78 -15.31 10.08
C GLY A 125 -13.72 -14.86 11.20
N THR A 126 -13.82 -15.71 12.22
CA THR A 126 -14.58 -15.46 13.47
C THR A 126 -13.66 -15.31 14.67
N ALA A 127 -12.35 -15.28 14.45
CA ALA A 127 -11.32 -15.13 15.48
C ALA A 127 -10.09 -14.44 14.89
N VAL A 128 -9.18 -13.98 15.74
CA VAL A 128 -7.84 -13.51 15.36
C VAL A 128 -6.76 -14.43 15.92
N THR A 129 -5.65 -14.56 15.21
CA THR A 129 -4.48 -15.34 15.64
C THR A 129 -3.19 -14.69 15.14
N SER A 130 -2.05 -15.16 15.62
CA SER A 130 -0.76 -14.89 15.00
C SER A 130 0.05 -16.13 14.70
N PHE A 131 0.92 -16.03 13.70
CA PHE A 131 1.82 -17.09 13.26
C PHE A 131 3.07 -16.45 12.67
N THR A 132 4.12 -17.25 12.46
CA THR A 132 5.38 -16.75 11.91
C THR A 132 5.42 -16.93 10.41
N TYR A 133 5.93 -15.94 9.70
CA TYR A 133 6.19 -16.06 8.27
C TYR A 133 7.31 -17.08 7.99
N ALA A 134 7.10 -17.92 6.98
CA ALA A 134 8.11 -18.77 6.37
C ALA A 134 7.81 -18.92 4.87
N ASP A 135 8.82 -18.74 4.02
CA ASP A 135 8.65 -18.82 2.56
C ASP A 135 8.30 -20.25 2.12
N GLY A 136 7.34 -20.35 1.20
CA GLY A 136 6.81 -21.60 0.65
C GLY A 136 5.93 -22.42 1.61
N ASP A 137 5.65 -21.91 2.81
CA ASP A 137 4.95 -22.65 3.85
C ASP A 137 3.43 -22.66 3.66
N VAL A 138 2.77 -23.62 4.32
CA VAL A 138 1.31 -23.72 4.43
C VAL A 138 0.93 -23.80 5.90
N VAL A 139 0.13 -22.84 6.36
CA VAL A 139 -0.39 -22.82 7.73
C VAL A 139 -1.86 -23.16 7.73
N ASP A 140 -2.20 -24.20 8.48
CA ASP A 140 -3.57 -24.68 8.66
C ASP A 140 -4.17 -24.15 9.94
N TYR A 141 -5.41 -23.65 9.85
CA TYR A 141 -6.23 -23.38 11.02
C TYR A 141 -6.40 -24.64 11.87
N GLY A 142 -6.38 -24.47 13.19
CA GLY A 142 -6.56 -25.54 14.18
C GLY A 142 -5.27 -26.33 14.47
N THR A 143 -4.12 -25.88 13.99
CA THR A 143 -2.81 -26.51 14.24
C THR A 143 -1.98 -25.72 15.24
N THR A 144 -0.88 -26.31 15.73
CA THR A 144 0.08 -25.63 16.62
C THR A 144 0.98 -24.62 15.90
N ARG A 145 0.75 -24.36 14.60
CA ARG A 145 1.53 -23.43 13.78
C ARG A 145 1.11 -21.96 13.97
N HIS A 146 -0.02 -21.72 14.63
CA HIS A 146 -0.52 -20.40 15.01
C HIS A 146 -0.86 -20.36 16.50
N THR A 147 -1.00 -19.17 17.08
CA THR A 147 -1.40 -19.01 18.47
C THR A 147 -2.87 -19.43 18.68
N PRO A 148 -3.29 -19.79 19.90
CA PRO A 148 -4.69 -20.01 20.20
C PRO A 148 -5.57 -18.85 19.70
N PRO A 149 -6.57 -19.11 18.85
CA PRO A 149 -7.43 -18.06 18.31
C PRO A 149 -8.20 -17.33 19.42
N HIS A 150 -8.34 -16.01 19.26
CA HIS A 150 -9.17 -15.17 20.13
C HIS A 150 -10.42 -14.68 19.41
N THR A 151 -11.55 -14.81 20.09
CA THR A 151 -12.85 -14.34 19.62
C THR A 151 -13.41 -13.38 20.68
N PRO A 152 -13.62 -12.08 20.35
CA PRO A 152 -14.10 -11.08 21.31
C PRO A 152 -15.48 -11.37 21.92
N ASP A 153 -16.33 -12.07 21.18
CA ASP A 153 -17.64 -12.56 21.60
C ASP A 153 -17.98 -13.82 20.79
N LYS A 154 -18.60 -14.84 21.40
CA LYS A 154 -18.93 -16.10 20.72
C LYS A 154 -19.78 -15.94 19.44
N ASP A 155 -20.55 -14.84 19.34
CA ASP A 155 -21.40 -14.54 18.18
C ASP A 155 -20.75 -13.50 17.24
N ALA A 156 -19.51 -13.09 17.51
CA ALA A 156 -18.78 -12.14 16.67
C ALA A 156 -18.44 -12.75 15.30
N LEU A 157 -18.62 -11.93 14.26
CA LEU A 157 -18.31 -12.25 12.87
C LEU A 157 -17.32 -11.23 12.29
N PHE A 158 -16.68 -11.57 11.17
CA PHE A 158 -15.78 -10.67 10.44
C PHE A 158 -14.65 -10.12 11.33
N VAL A 159 -14.09 -10.99 12.17
CA VAL A 159 -13.13 -10.62 13.21
C VAL A 159 -11.75 -10.49 12.57
N THR A 160 -11.20 -9.28 12.56
CA THR A 160 -9.95 -8.95 11.85
C THR A 160 -9.05 -8.11 12.75
N PRO A 161 -7.71 -8.21 12.66
CA PRO A 161 -6.80 -7.40 13.47
C PRO A 161 -5.99 -6.37 12.68
N THR A 162 -5.49 -5.34 13.35
CA THR A 162 -4.35 -4.51 12.92
C THR A 162 -3.52 -4.11 14.14
N ILE A 163 -2.33 -3.56 13.94
CA ILE A 163 -1.42 -3.16 15.02
C ILE A 163 -1.18 -1.66 14.97
N ASP A 164 -1.34 -0.97 16.10
CA ASP A 164 -0.75 0.35 16.31
C ASP A 164 0.63 0.17 16.95
N GLN A 165 1.67 0.24 16.12
CA GLN A 165 3.06 0.09 16.54
C GLN A 165 3.50 1.21 17.50
N GLY A 166 2.92 2.40 17.38
CA GLY A 166 3.27 3.55 18.23
C GLY A 166 2.76 3.38 19.65
N ALA A 167 1.58 2.77 19.82
CA ALA A 167 0.96 2.52 21.12
C ALA A 167 1.27 1.14 21.70
N GLY A 168 1.80 0.21 20.89
CA GLY A 168 1.94 -1.19 21.30
C GLY A 168 0.58 -1.86 21.51
N GLU A 169 -0.40 -1.52 20.67
CA GLU A 169 -1.78 -2.00 20.78
C GLU A 169 -2.16 -2.90 19.59
N LEU A 170 -2.91 -3.96 19.88
CA LEU A 170 -3.62 -4.76 18.89
C LEU A 170 -5.06 -4.24 18.81
N ILE A 171 -5.48 -3.87 17.61
CA ILE A 171 -6.86 -3.43 17.37
C ILE A 171 -7.62 -4.56 16.69
N VAL A 172 -8.78 -4.91 17.21
CA VAL A 172 -9.66 -5.94 16.65
C VAL A 172 -10.99 -5.33 16.24
N ARG A 173 -11.32 -5.45 14.96
CA ARG A 173 -12.63 -5.13 14.39
C ARG A 173 -13.48 -6.39 14.35
N PHE A 174 -14.76 -6.28 14.68
CA PHE A 174 -15.72 -7.38 14.53
C PHE A 174 -17.15 -6.85 14.37
N TYR A 175 -18.03 -7.70 13.85
CA TYR A 175 -19.46 -7.44 13.76
C TYR A 175 -20.21 -8.22 14.83
N LEU A 176 -21.08 -7.54 15.56
CA LEU A 176 -21.87 -8.12 16.64
C LEU A 176 -23.18 -7.34 16.80
N ASN A 177 -24.30 -8.06 16.93
CA ASN A 177 -25.63 -7.49 17.20
C ASN A 177 -26.02 -6.36 16.23
N GLY A 178 -25.78 -6.53 14.93
CA GLY A 178 -26.19 -5.56 13.92
C GLY A 178 -25.18 -4.45 13.63
N ALA A 179 -24.11 -4.33 14.42
CA ALA A 179 -23.16 -3.22 14.35
C ALA A 179 -21.70 -3.67 14.26
N THR A 180 -20.84 -2.81 13.72
CA THR A 180 -19.38 -3.02 13.73
C THR A 180 -18.78 -2.38 14.97
N HIS A 181 -17.96 -3.16 15.68
CA HIS A 181 -17.25 -2.78 16.88
C HIS A 181 -15.74 -2.80 16.62
N TRP A 182 -15.02 -1.98 17.37
CA TRP A 182 -13.57 -2.03 17.47
C TRP A 182 -13.17 -2.11 18.93
N GLU A 183 -12.21 -2.97 19.23
CA GLU A 183 -11.57 -3.09 20.52
C GLU A 183 -10.07 -2.89 20.43
N ARG A 184 -9.48 -2.30 21.47
CA ARG A 184 -8.04 -2.20 21.65
C ARG A 184 -7.58 -3.13 22.75
N TYR A 185 -6.44 -3.77 22.54
CA TYR A 185 -5.78 -4.62 23.50
C TYR A 185 -4.31 -4.22 23.58
N ASP A 186 -3.69 -4.45 24.73
CA ASP A 186 -2.23 -4.42 24.83
C ASP A 186 -1.65 -5.56 23.99
N LEU A 187 -0.76 -5.23 23.04
CA LEU A 187 -0.20 -6.21 22.09
C LEU A 187 0.64 -7.28 22.79
N ALA A 188 1.37 -6.93 23.84
CA ALA A 188 2.22 -7.87 24.57
C ALA A 188 1.37 -8.85 25.38
N LYS A 189 0.31 -8.38 26.03
CA LYS A 189 -0.68 -9.24 26.71
C LYS A 189 -1.40 -10.15 25.72
N ALA A 190 -1.88 -9.61 24.61
CA ALA A 190 -2.54 -10.40 23.56
C ALA A 190 -1.62 -11.48 22.99
N THR A 191 -0.32 -11.15 22.79
CA THR A 191 0.71 -12.11 22.39
C THR A 191 0.89 -13.24 23.40
N ALA A 192 0.79 -12.94 24.69
CA ALA A 192 0.84 -13.93 25.77
C ALA A 192 -0.48 -14.69 25.97
N GLY A 193 -1.51 -14.44 25.15
CA GLY A 193 -2.83 -15.06 25.26
C GLY A 193 -3.72 -14.45 26.35
N VAL A 194 -3.36 -13.28 26.88
CA VAL A 194 -4.15 -12.52 27.85
C VAL A 194 -4.94 -11.45 27.12
N TRP A 195 -6.26 -11.60 27.10
CA TRP A 195 -7.18 -10.76 26.33
C TRP A 195 -8.04 -9.91 27.24
N GLU A 196 -7.58 -8.69 27.51
CA GLU A 196 -8.28 -7.69 28.32
C GLU A 196 -8.51 -6.45 27.44
N PRO A 197 -9.76 -6.16 27.03
CA PRO A 197 -10.02 -4.99 26.20
C PRO A 197 -9.74 -3.72 27.00
N ILE A 198 -8.88 -2.87 26.46
CA ILE A 198 -8.61 -1.52 26.99
C ILE A 198 -9.85 -0.64 26.78
N GLN A 199 -10.45 -0.74 25.61
CA GLN A 199 -11.65 0.02 25.23
C GLN A 199 -12.39 -0.68 24.09
N ARG A 200 -13.72 -0.63 24.12
CA ARG A 200 -14.61 -0.97 23.00
C ARG A 200 -15.34 0.28 22.52
N MET A 201 -15.45 0.44 21.20
CA MET A 201 -16.29 1.49 20.59
C MET A 201 -17.08 0.97 19.39
N THR A 202 -18.18 1.65 19.08
CA THR A 202 -19.10 1.35 17.97
C THR A 202 -19.39 2.67 17.22
N PRO A 203 -18.39 3.26 16.53
CA PRO A 203 -18.56 4.56 15.89
C PRO A 203 -19.56 4.48 14.74
N ALA A 204 -20.32 5.55 14.54
CA ALA A 204 -21.22 5.68 13.40
C ALA A 204 -20.40 5.98 12.13
N LEU A 205 -20.15 4.95 11.31
CA LEU A 205 -19.46 5.14 10.03
C LEU A 205 -20.40 5.67 8.94
N PRO A 206 -19.90 6.54 8.04
CA PRO A 206 -20.59 6.86 6.81
C PRO A 206 -20.89 5.59 6.00
N ALA A 207 -22.05 5.54 5.35
CA ALA A 207 -22.42 4.41 4.50
C ALA A 207 -21.50 4.34 3.26
N ALA A 208 -20.66 3.30 3.21
CA ALA A 208 -19.82 2.92 2.08
C ALA A 208 -19.23 1.52 2.34
N THR A 209 -18.82 0.84 1.28
CA THR A 209 -18.15 -0.48 1.36
C THR A 209 -16.86 -0.36 2.16
N PHE A 210 -16.70 -1.19 3.19
CA PHE A 210 -15.52 -1.19 4.06
C PHE A 210 -14.39 -2.00 3.44
N GLN A 211 -13.17 -1.45 3.45
CA GLN A 211 -12.03 -2.00 2.72
C GLN A 211 -10.74 -2.08 3.54
N GLY A 212 -10.77 -1.66 4.80
CA GLY A 212 -9.63 -1.81 5.71
C GLY A 212 -9.60 -0.75 6.79
N TYR A 213 -8.69 -0.93 7.74
CA TYR A 213 -8.50 0.02 8.82
C TYR A 213 -7.09 -0.04 9.41
N ALA A 214 -6.68 1.05 10.03
CA ALA A 214 -5.45 1.17 10.80
C ALA A 214 -5.70 2.05 12.03
N SER A 215 -4.79 2.05 13.00
CA SER A 215 -4.88 2.96 14.13
C SER A 215 -3.52 3.55 14.44
N HIS A 216 -3.51 4.80 14.88
CA HIS A 216 -2.32 5.47 15.37
C HIS A 216 -2.69 6.60 16.33
N ALA A 217 -1.94 6.76 17.41
CA ALA A 217 -2.00 7.93 18.29
C ALA A 217 -3.42 8.26 18.79
N GLY A 218 -4.19 7.22 19.18
CA GLY A 218 -5.57 7.41 19.65
C GLY A 218 -6.58 7.76 18.56
N VAL A 219 -6.23 7.56 17.29
CA VAL A 219 -7.13 7.70 16.14
C VAL A 219 -7.28 6.37 15.41
N LEU A 220 -8.53 6.00 15.10
CA LEU A 220 -8.87 4.94 14.16
C LEU A 220 -9.05 5.55 12.76
N TYR A 221 -8.39 4.97 11.78
CA TYR A 221 -8.55 5.28 10.36
C TYR A 221 -9.31 4.16 9.68
N THR A 222 -10.34 4.48 8.90
CA THR A 222 -11.06 3.50 8.07
C THR A 222 -10.96 3.85 6.59
N LEU A 223 -10.82 2.83 5.76
CA LEU A 223 -10.79 2.92 4.30
C LEU A 223 -12.10 2.37 3.78
N GLN A 224 -12.78 3.14 2.93
CA GLN A 224 -14.03 2.75 2.32
C GLN A 224 -14.05 3.09 0.83
N GLY A 225 -14.80 2.32 0.03
CA GLY A 225 -15.04 2.59 -1.38
C GLY A 225 -15.14 1.32 -2.22
N ASP A 226 -15.48 1.50 -3.48
CA ASP A 226 -15.67 0.42 -4.44
C ASP A 226 -14.65 0.53 -5.59
N ALA A 227 -14.53 -0.54 -6.37
CA ALA A 227 -13.81 -0.51 -7.63
C ALA A 227 -14.38 0.52 -8.60
N TYR A 228 -13.54 1.00 -9.52
CA TYR A 228 -14.01 1.73 -10.70
C TYR A 228 -14.98 0.89 -11.53
N GLY A 229 -16.04 1.54 -12.01
CA GLY A 229 -17.05 0.90 -12.85
C GLY A 229 -18.13 1.88 -13.32
N PRO A 230 -19.15 1.41 -14.05
CA PRO A 230 -20.20 2.27 -14.60
C PRO A 230 -20.94 3.11 -13.55
N THR A 231 -21.08 2.60 -12.32
CA THR A 231 -21.74 3.28 -11.18
C THR A 231 -20.75 3.99 -10.26
N ASN A 232 -19.44 3.86 -10.50
CA ASN A 232 -18.36 4.49 -9.73
C ASN A 232 -17.22 4.90 -10.68
N PRO A 233 -17.46 5.85 -11.60
CA PRO A 233 -16.43 6.31 -12.53
C PRO A 233 -15.35 7.14 -11.82
N GLU A 234 -14.25 7.43 -12.50
CA GLU A 234 -13.23 8.36 -12.00
C GLU A 234 -13.86 9.69 -11.50
N PRO A 235 -13.44 10.22 -10.33
CA PRO A 235 -12.31 9.79 -9.50
C PRO A 235 -12.60 8.63 -8.54
N GLY A 236 -13.83 8.08 -8.55
CA GLY A 236 -14.35 7.05 -7.66
C GLY A 236 -14.85 7.59 -6.32
N ASN A 237 -15.08 6.67 -5.39
CA ASN A 237 -15.65 6.93 -4.08
C ASN A 237 -14.78 6.42 -2.92
N THR A 238 -13.45 6.42 -3.09
CA THR A 238 -12.54 6.04 -1.99
C THR A 238 -12.49 7.11 -0.93
N TYR A 239 -12.82 6.78 0.31
CA TYR A 239 -12.72 7.67 1.46
C TYR A 239 -11.79 7.11 2.53
N ILE A 240 -11.02 8.01 3.15
CA ILE A 240 -10.41 7.76 4.45
C ILE A 240 -11.19 8.56 5.49
N THR A 241 -11.57 7.91 6.59
CA THR A 241 -12.24 8.54 7.73
C THR A 241 -11.37 8.39 8.97
N ALA A 242 -11.15 9.49 9.71
CA ALA A 242 -10.45 9.51 10.98
C ALA A 242 -11.46 9.64 12.14
N ILE A 243 -11.30 8.83 13.18
CA ILE A 243 -12.23 8.71 14.31
C ILE A 243 -11.43 8.72 15.60
N SER A 244 -11.87 9.51 16.59
CA SER A 244 -11.24 9.53 17.90
C SER A 244 -11.55 8.24 18.66
N TRP A 245 -10.53 7.59 19.22
CA TRP A 245 -10.77 6.51 20.19
C TRP A 245 -11.40 7.03 21.47
N GLU A 246 -11.05 8.23 21.92
CA GLU A 246 -11.55 8.78 23.19
C GLU A 246 -13.08 8.98 23.15
N THR A 247 -13.59 9.55 22.06
CA THR A 247 -15.01 9.95 21.97
C THR A 247 -15.84 9.07 21.03
N GLY A 248 -15.20 8.33 20.12
CA GLY A 248 -15.88 7.62 19.03
C GLY A 248 -16.41 8.55 17.93
N GLU A 249 -16.11 9.85 17.99
CA GLU A 249 -16.58 10.84 17.02
C GLU A 249 -15.67 10.90 15.78
N LEU A 250 -16.28 11.25 14.64
CA LEU A 250 -15.55 11.52 13.40
C LEU A 250 -14.74 12.81 13.55
N LEU A 251 -13.44 12.72 13.31
CA LEU A 251 -12.53 13.86 13.28
C LEU A 251 -12.47 14.50 11.90
N ASP A 252 -12.36 13.67 10.86
CA ASP A 252 -12.30 14.11 9.46
C ASP A 252 -12.70 12.96 8.51
N ARG A 253 -13.08 13.32 7.27
CA ARG A 253 -13.34 12.39 6.18
C ARG A 253 -12.91 13.00 4.85
N ARG A 254 -12.06 12.31 4.10
CA ARG A 254 -11.51 12.81 2.84
C ARG A 254 -11.75 11.85 1.69
N LEU A 255 -12.22 12.40 0.57
CA LEU A 255 -12.20 11.71 -0.72
C LEU A 255 -10.75 11.60 -1.19
N ILE A 256 -10.34 10.40 -1.56
CA ILE A 256 -8.98 10.11 -2.03
C ILE A 256 -9.00 10.02 -3.55
N THR A 257 -8.35 10.99 -4.20
CA THR A 257 -8.19 11.06 -5.67
C THR A 257 -6.82 10.58 -6.14
N ALA A 258 -6.01 10.04 -5.23
CA ALA A 258 -4.67 9.56 -5.52
C ALA A 258 -4.66 8.34 -6.47
N ALA A 259 -3.56 8.20 -7.20
CA ALA A 259 -3.34 7.21 -8.26
C ALA A 259 -4.41 7.22 -9.38
N PRO A 260 -4.67 8.37 -10.04
CA PRO A 260 -5.58 8.45 -11.17
C PRO A 260 -5.04 7.70 -12.40
N GLY A 261 -5.91 7.32 -13.33
CA GLY A 261 -5.52 6.61 -14.55
C GLY A 261 -5.25 5.12 -14.38
N LEU A 262 -5.50 4.55 -13.19
CA LEU A 262 -5.60 3.11 -13.00
C LEU A 262 -6.91 2.60 -13.61
N ALA A 263 -6.84 1.60 -14.50
CA ALA A 263 -8.02 1.09 -15.22
C ALA A 263 -9.04 0.41 -14.30
N TRP A 264 -8.54 -0.38 -13.35
CA TRP A 264 -9.28 -0.85 -12.19
C TRP A 264 -8.64 -0.17 -10.98
N ARG A 265 -9.44 0.39 -10.08
CA ARG A 265 -8.95 1.03 -8.85
C ARG A 265 -9.92 0.74 -7.73
N GLU A 266 -9.64 -0.32 -6.98
CA GLU A 266 -10.44 -0.75 -5.84
C GLU A 266 -9.62 -0.57 -4.57
N PRO A 267 -10.08 0.22 -3.59
CA PRO A 267 -9.36 0.37 -2.33
C PRO A 267 -9.33 -0.95 -1.58
N GLU A 268 -8.15 -1.37 -1.13
CA GLU A 268 -7.93 -2.66 -0.48
C GLU A 268 -6.80 -2.55 0.54
N GLY A 269 -7.14 -2.62 1.82
CA GLY A 269 -6.19 -2.61 2.93
C GLY A 269 -5.65 -1.23 3.33
N MET A 270 -5.31 -1.13 4.61
CA MET A 270 -4.66 0.04 5.19
C MET A 270 -3.83 -0.36 6.41
N THR A 271 -2.72 0.32 6.64
CA THR A 271 -1.83 0.07 7.78
C THR A 271 -1.06 1.34 8.14
N VAL A 272 -0.56 1.43 9.36
CA VAL A 272 0.37 2.49 9.78
C VAL A 272 1.73 1.87 10.02
N SER A 273 2.78 2.47 9.46
CA SER A 273 4.16 2.18 9.82
C SER A 273 4.74 3.34 10.61
N VAL A 274 5.54 3.07 11.64
CA VAL A 274 6.36 4.09 12.32
C VAL A 274 7.82 3.76 12.05
N ARG A 275 8.52 4.62 11.30
CA ARG A 275 9.94 4.43 10.97
C ARG A 275 10.73 5.66 11.34
N SER A 276 11.82 5.46 12.07
CA SER A 276 12.65 6.57 12.60
C SER A 276 11.81 7.60 13.37
N GLY A 277 10.78 7.16 14.09
CA GLY A 277 9.86 8.03 14.83
C GLY A 277 8.79 8.73 13.98
N VAL A 278 8.78 8.53 12.66
CA VAL A 278 7.81 9.14 11.75
C VAL A 278 6.69 8.16 11.42
N PRO A 279 5.43 8.46 11.77
CA PRO A 279 4.30 7.65 11.35
C PRO A 279 3.95 7.91 9.89
N SER A 280 3.46 6.90 9.18
CA SER A 280 2.92 7.03 7.82
C SER A 280 1.71 6.12 7.67
N LEU A 281 0.60 6.68 7.17
CA LEU A 281 -0.61 5.92 6.87
C LEU A 281 -0.52 5.45 5.43
N HIS A 282 -0.47 4.13 5.24
CA HIS A 282 -0.43 3.50 3.93
C HIS A 282 -1.78 2.90 3.59
N PHE A 283 -2.23 3.08 2.35
CA PHE A 283 -3.46 2.47 1.84
C PHE A 283 -3.26 1.93 0.42
N GLY A 284 -3.98 0.87 0.08
CA GLY A 284 -3.75 0.11 -1.15
C GLY A 284 -4.86 0.27 -2.17
N PHE A 285 -4.49 0.09 -3.43
CA PHE A 285 -5.41 -0.15 -4.53
C PHE A 285 -5.07 -1.46 -5.24
N ALA A 286 -6.07 -2.33 -5.39
CA ALA A 286 -6.02 -3.37 -6.40
C ALA A 286 -6.24 -2.76 -7.78
N CYS A 287 -5.44 -3.20 -8.74
CA CYS A 287 -5.31 -2.57 -10.05
C CYS A 287 -5.43 -3.59 -11.20
N GLU A 288 -5.68 -3.06 -12.40
CA GLU A 288 -5.68 -3.75 -13.70
C GLU A 288 -6.72 -4.88 -13.88
N GLU A 289 -7.83 -4.59 -14.57
CA GLU A 289 -8.80 -5.58 -15.04
C GLU A 289 -9.33 -5.17 -16.43
N PRO A 290 -9.37 -6.08 -17.44
CA PRO A 290 -8.74 -7.40 -17.44
C PRO A 290 -7.22 -7.29 -17.57
N GLY A 291 -6.46 -8.10 -16.82
CA GLY A 291 -4.99 -8.08 -16.86
C GLY A 291 -4.38 -8.78 -15.65
N PRO A 292 -3.05 -8.89 -15.54
CA PRO A 292 -2.48 -9.38 -14.28
C PRO A 292 -2.84 -8.37 -13.20
N ARG A 293 -3.59 -8.81 -12.19
CA ARG A 293 -3.92 -7.99 -11.02
C ARG A 293 -2.61 -7.50 -10.40
N THR A 294 -2.55 -6.20 -10.13
CA THR A 294 -1.39 -5.58 -9.46
C THR A 294 -1.83 -4.79 -8.24
N CYS A 295 -0.89 -4.47 -7.35
CA CYS A 295 -1.10 -3.56 -6.23
C CYS A 295 -0.39 -2.23 -6.45
N THR A 296 -1.03 -1.15 -6.03
CA THR A 296 -0.43 0.17 -5.87
C THR A 296 -0.64 0.61 -4.43
N LEU A 297 0.43 0.97 -3.73
CA LEU A 297 0.36 1.38 -2.33
C LEU A 297 0.71 2.86 -2.22
N MET A 298 -0.20 3.64 -1.66
CA MET A 298 -0.07 5.07 -1.45
C MET A 298 0.27 5.36 0.01
N THR A 299 0.89 6.50 0.28
CA THR A 299 1.30 6.90 1.63
C THR A 299 0.94 8.34 1.96
N LEU A 300 0.44 8.57 3.16
CA LEU A 300 0.30 9.87 3.81
C LEU A 300 1.40 9.95 4.89
N PRO A 301 2.53 10.62 4.62
CA PRO A 301 3.62 10.72 5.58
C PRO A 301 3.26 11.69 6.70
N GLY A 302 3.60 11.32 7.94
CA GLY A 302 3.50 12.17 9.11
C GLY A 302 4.63 13.18 9.24
N ASP A 303 5.60 13.19 8.30
CA ASP A 303 6.67 14.18 8.26
C ASP A 303 6.11 15.61 8.29
N PRO A 304 6.71 16.51 9.10
CA PRO A 304 6.30 17.90 9.13
C PRO A 304 6.69 18.60 7.83
N GLU A 305 5.91 19.62 7.48
CA GLU A 305 6.34 20.60 6.49
C GLU A 305 7.47 21.47 7.08
N THR A 306 8.52 21.72 6.31
CA THR A 306 9.63 22.61 6.68
C THR A 306 9.75 23.71 5.63
N ASP A 307 9.70 24.98 6.05
CA ASP A 307 9.80 26.15 5.17
C ASP A 307 8.84 26.13 3.96
N GLY A 308 7.60 25.67 4.15
CA GLY A 308 6.60 25.59 3.09
C GLY A 308 6.74 24.38 2.16
N VAL A 309 7.67 23.46 2.45
CA VAL A 309 7.95 22.26 1.66
C VAL A 309 7.78 21.01 2.50
N LYS A 310 6.96 20.08 2.03
CA LYS A 310 6.85 18.74 2.62
C LYS A 310 7.51 17.71 1.72
N VAL A 311 8.54 17.02 2.20
CA VAL A 311 9.19 15.94 1.45
C VAL A 311 8.37 14.66 1.64
N LEU A 312 7.84 14.11 0.56
CA LEU A 312 7.05 12.86 0.59
C LEU A 312 7.91 11.63 0.29
N THR A 313 8.94 11.83 -0.52
CA THR A 313 9.97 10.84 -0.83
C THR A 313 11.23 11.60 -1.13
N ASP A 314 12.27 11.39 -0.34
CA ASP A 314 13.55 12.06 -0.57
C ASP A 314 14.28 11.50 -1.80
N TRP A 315 15.39 12.10 -2.17
CA TRP A 315 16.20 11.76 -3.33
C TRP A 315 16.49 10.26 -3.44
N ARG A 316 15.99 9.65 -4.52
CA ARG A 316 16.31 8.28 -4.91
C ARG A 316 17.03 8.27 -6.26
N ALA A 317 18.01 7.38 -6.39
CA ALA A 317 18.74 7.19 -7.64
C ALA A 317 17.81 6.68 -8.75
N ILE A 318 18.07 7.12 -9.98
CA ILE A 318 17.42 6.59 -11.18
C ILE A 318 18.35 5.53 -11.77
N THR A 319 17.80 4.35 -12.06
CA THR A 319 18.57 3.28 -12.71
C THR A 319 18.71 3.62 -14.19
N LEU A 320 19.93 3.91 -14.64
CA LEU A 320 20.19 4.30 -16.03
C LEU A 320 20.02 3.13 -17.01
N ALA A 321 19.52 3.44 -18.21
CA ALA A 321 19.43 2.48 -19.29
C ALA A 321 20.82 2.16 -19.87
N ALA A 322 20.94 1.02 -20.55
CA ALA A 322 22.17 0.65 -21.24
C ALA A 322 22.57 1.73 -22.27
N GLY A 323 23.85 2.12 -22.28
CA GLY A 323 24.37 3.19 -23.14
C GLY A 323 24.10 4.61 -22.65
N VAL A 324 23.45 4.76 -21.48
CA VAL A 324 23.26 6.05 -20.80
C VAL A 324 24.21 6.12 -19.60
N SER A 325 24.90 7.24 -19.47
CA SER A 325 25.78 7.54 -18.35
C SER A 325 25.29 8.77 -17.60
N ALA A 326 25.71 8.91 -16.34
CA ALA A 326 25.57 10.18 -15.66
C ALA A 326 26.43 11.23 -16.37
N ASP A 327 25.92 12.46 -16.47
CA ASP A 327 26.73 13.62 -16.80
C ASP A 327 27.49 14.08 -15.53
N GLN A 328 27.55 15.38 -15.21
CA GLN A 328 28.30 15.90 -14.06
C GLN A 328 27.83 15.31 -12.72
N ASN A 329 26.53 15.12 -12.57
CA ASN A 329 25.90 14.58 -11.37
C ASN A 329 24.99 13.40 -11.73
N ALA A 330 25.02 12.34 -10.92
CA ALA A 330 24.18 11.18 -11.12
C ALA A 330 22.68 11.53 -11.03
N PRO A 331 21.85 11.04 -11.98
CA PRO A 331 20.44 11.39 -12.02
C PRO A 331 19.66 10.75 -10.87
N ARG A 332 18.81 11.57 -10.25
CA ARG A 332 17.98 11.21 -9.09
C ARG A 332 16.66 11.94 -9.14
N GLY A 333 15.67 11.46 -8.39
CA GLY A 333 14.37 12.11 -8.26
C GLY A 333 13.84 12.12 -6.83
N ARG A 334 12.88 13.01 -6.54
CA ARG A 334 12.18 13.10 -5.25
C ARG A 334 10.75 13.57 -5.43
N LEU A 335 9.89 13.30 -4.44
CA LEU A 335 8.56 13.88 -4.35
C LEU A 335 8.51 14.91 -3.22
N ILE A 336 8.05 16.11 -3.57
CA ILE A 336 7.78 17.17 -2.59
C ILE A 336 6.35 17.68 -2.77
N SER A 337 5.78 18.23 -1.71
CA SER A 337 4.58 19.05 -1.77
C SER A 337 4.92 20.51 -1.54
N LEU A 338 4.34 21.37 -2.37
CA LEU A 338 4.38 22.82 -2.25
C LEU A 338 2.95 23.33 -2.34
N ALA A 339 2.50 24.06 -1.31
CA ALA A 339 1.12 24.57 -1.23
C ALA A 339 0.06 23.48 -1.52
N GLY A 340 0.24 22.29 -0.96
CA GLY A 340 -0.66 21.14 -1.11
C GLY A 340 -0.60 20.41 -2.45
N THR A 341 0.23 20.86 -3.40
CA THR A 341 0.42 20.18 -4.69
C THR A 341 1.68 19.32 -4.67
N THR A 342 1.57 18.04 -5.00
CA THR A 342 2.73 17.15 -5.12
C THR A 342 3.44 17.34 -6.46
N PHE A 343 4.75 17.50 -6.42
CA PHE A 343 5.63 17.62 -7.57
C PHE A 343 6.68 16.51 -7.57
N LEU A 344 6.93 15.96 -8.76
CA LEU A 344 8.11 15.18 -9.05
C LEU A 344 9.22 16.12 -9.48
N GLN A 345 10.31 16.12 -8.72
CA GLN A 345 11.54 16.81 -9.07
C GLN A 345 12.60 15.81 -9.47
N LEU A 346 13.31 16.09 -10.57
CA LEU A 346 14.51 15.36 -10.93
C LEU A 346 15.73 16.28 -10.75
N SER A 347 16.91 15.69 -10.64
CA SER A 347 18.18 16.41 -10.52
C SER A 347 19.32 15.59 -11.13
N GLY A 348 20.42 16.27 -11.46
CA GLY A 348 21.57 15.71 -12.14
C GLY A 348 21.42 15.72 -13.66
N GLY A 349 22.27 14.97 -14.36
CA GLY A 349 22.27 14.96 -15.82
C GLY A 349 22.53 13.59 -16.41
N VAL A 350 22.14 13.44 -17.67
CA VAL A 350 22.37 12.23 -18.47
C VAL A 350 23.23 12.57 -19.67
N ALA A 351 24.13 11.66 -20.03
CA ALA A 351 24.97 11.75 -21.22
C ALA A 351 24.89 10.45 -22.04
N GLY A 352 24.91 10.59 -23.36
CA GLY A 352 24.84 9.47 -24.30
C GLY A 352 24.75 9.94 -25.75
N PRO A 353 24.96 9.06 -26.74
CA PRO A 353 24.89 9.41 -28.16
C PRO A 353 23.45 9.40 -28.66
N PHE A 354 22.59 10.29 -28.14
CA PHE A 354 21.17 10.28 -28.47
C PHE A 354 20.94 10.87 -29.88
N THR A 355 20.57 10.02 -30.83
CA THR A 355 20.24 10.42 -32.21
C THR A 355 18.76 10.25 -32.55
N ALA A 356 17.95 9.77 -31.61
CA ALA A 356 16.50 9.61 -31.67
C ALA A 356 15.94 9.64 -30.24
N ASP A 357 14.61 9.65 -30.11
CA ASP A 357 13.95 9.51 -28.80
C ASP A 357 14.48 8.27 -28.06
N ALA A 358 14.83 8.43 -26.79
CA ALA A 358 15.61 7.45 -26.04
C ALA A 358 15.02 7.20 -24.66
N VAL A 359 15.21 5.97 -24.18
CA VAL A 359 14.99 5.64 -22.77
C VAL A 359 16.24 6.05 -21.99
N LEU A 360 16.06 6.90 -20.98
CA LEU A 360 17.12 7.34 -20.10
C LEU A 360 17.35 6.36 -18.95
N GLY A 361 16.28 5.76 -18.44
CA GLY A 361 16.35 4.89 -17.28
C GLY A 361 14.98 4.55 -16.70
N THR A 362 14.99 4.01 -15.49
CA THR A 362 13.81 3.56 -14.76
C THR A 362 13.76 4.19 -13.38
N LEU A 363 12.59 4.71 -13.01
CA LEU A 363 12.34 5.28 -11.69
C LEU A 363 12.03 4.18 -10.66
N PRO A 364 12.36 4.43 -9.38
CA PRO A 364 11.75 3.74 -8.25
C PRO A 364 10.22 3.93 -8.25
N ASP A 365 9.51 2.96 -7.67
CA ASP A 365 8.04 2.99 -7.57
C ASP A 365 7.51 4.24 -6.88
N ALA A 366 8.15 4.62 -5.78
CA ALA A 366 7.76 5.78 -4.99
C ALA A 366 7.75 7.10 -5.78
N LEU A 367 8.50 7.18 -6.89
CA LEU A 367 8.56 8.36 -7.75
C LEU A 367 7.70 8.22 -9.02
N THR A 368 7.16 7.03 -9.28
CA THR A 368 6.47 6.75 -10.54
C THR A 368 5.06 7.34 -10.51
N PRO A 369 4.69 8.23 -11.45
CA PRO A 369 3.35 8.79 -11.50
C PRO A 369 2.37 7.76 -12.07
N SER A 370 1.09 7.91 -11.76
CA SER A 370 0.04 7.09 -12.39
C SER A 370 -0.39 7.65 -13.75
N ILE A 371 -0.15 8.95 -14.01
CA ILE A 371 -0.32 9.60 -15.31
C ILE A 371 1.02 10.22 -15.74
N PRO A 372 1.39 10.19 -17.04
CA PRO A 372 2.67 10.73 -17.49
C PRO A 372 2.94 12.18 -17.03
N ALA A 373 4.10 12.40 -16.43
CA ALA A 373 4.59 13.71 -16.04
C ALA A 373 5.65 14.19 -17.04
N ARG A 374 5.57 15.44 -17.49
CA ARG A 374 6.40 15.97 -18.59
C ARG A 374 6.97 17.34 -18.22
N ALA A 375 8.22 17.58 -18.59
CA ALA A 375 8.83 18.91 -18.53
C ALA A 375 9.85 19.08 -19.67
N THR A 376 10.17 20.33 -19.97
CA THR A 376 11.34 20.64 -20.81
C THR A 376 12.59 20.71 -19.95
N VAL A 377 13.70 20.27 -20.50
CA VAL A 377 15.01 20.25 -19.84
C VAL A 377 16.07 20.89 -20.73
N PRO A 378 17.08 21.59 -20.18
CA PRO A 378 18.24 22.02 -20.95
C PRO A 378 18.99 20.83 -21.55
N ARG A 379 19.57 21.04 -22.73
CA ARG A 379 20.45 20.08 -23.39
C ARG A 379 21.59 20.78 -24.12
N ASP A 380 22.54 20.02 -24.63
CA ASP A 380 23.61 20.56 -25.46
C ASP A 380 23.08 21.15 -26.78
N THR A 381 23.77 22.17 -27.29
CA THR A 381 23.47 22.86 -28.56
C THR A 381 24.54 22.64 -29.62
N ALA A 382 25.54 21.79 -29.37
CA ALA A 382 26.71 21.62 -30.24
C ALA A 382 26.36 21.18 -31.67
N GLY A 383 25.21 20.51 -31.86
CA GLY A 383 24.67 20.12 -33.16
C GLY A 383 23.76 21.14 -33.86
N GLY A 384 23.67 22.39 -33.37
CA GLY A 384 22.88 23.46 -34.01
C GLY A 384 21.35 23.36 -33.85
N GLY A 385 20.85 22.47 -33.00
CA GLY A 385 19.42 22.35 -32.70
C GLY A 385 18.93 23.15 -31.49
N PRO A 386 17.69 22.94 -31.01
CA PRO A 386 17.10 23.70 -29.90
C PRO A 386 17.89 23.53 -28.60
N ALA A 387 17.87 24.52 -27.71
CA ALA A 387 18.54 24.46 -26.40
C ALA A 387 17.79 23.64 -25.34
N VAL A 388 16.67 23.00 -25.73
CA VAL A 388 15.81 22.22 -24.84
C VAL A 388 15.44 20.88 -25.46
N ALA A 389 15.24 19.89 -24.61
CA ALA A 389 14.63 18.61 -24.92
C ALA A 389 13.38 18.42 -24.05
N ARG A 390 12.50 17.47 -24.41
CA ARG A 390 11.38 17.09 -23.54
C ARG A 390 11.75 15.82 -22.80
N VAL A 391 11.56 15.81 -21.49
CA VAL A 391 11.64 14.60 -20.67
C VAL A 391 10.24 14.22 -20.21
N GLU A 392 9.96 12.93 -20.26
CA GLU A 392 8.70 12.34 -19.79
C GLU A 392 8.99 11.20 -18.82
N VAL A 393 8.23 11.18 -17.74
CA VAL A 393 8.16 10.06 -16.80
C VAL A 393 6.83 9.36 -17.03
N GLY A 394 6.87 8.13 -17.54
CA GLY A 394 5.68 7.34 -17.80
C GLY A 394 5.16 6.60 -16.57
N SER A 395 3.90 6.14 -16.64
CA SER A 395 3.30 5.26 -15.63
C SER A 395 3.86 3.84 -15.66
N ASP A 396 4.71 3.53 -16.63
CA ASP A 396 5.50 2.31 -16.72
C ASP A 396 6.87 2.43 -16.04
N ARG A 397 7.07 3.50 -15.26
CA ARG A 397 8.32 3.84 -14.54
C ARG A 397 9.47 4.26 -15.46
N VAL A 398 9.26 4.35 -16.77
CA VAL A 398 10.32 4.63 -17.72
C VAL A 398 10.50 6.15 -17.88
N LEU A 399 11.74 6.60 -17.73
CA LEU A 399 12.17 7.97 -18.04
C LEU A 399 12.60 8.05 -19.50
N ARG A 400 12.00 8.96 -20.26
CA ARG A 400 12.25 9.10 -21.70
C ARG A 400 12.73 10.51 -22.04
N LEU A 401 13.67 10.58 -22.97
CA LEU A 401 14.15 11.81 -23.60
C LEU A 401 13.60 11.90 -25.02
N PHE A 402 13.04 13.05 -25.37
CA PHE A 402 12.48 13.33 -26.68
C PHE A 402 13.16 14.52 -27.34
N GLY A 403 13.28 14.46 -28.66
CA GLY A 403 13.74 15.58 -29.49
C GLY A 403 15.15 15.42 -30.06
N ALA A 404 15.86 14.33 -29.75
CA ALA A 404 17.10 13.97 -30.42
C ALA A 404 16.84 13.57 -31.87
N ARG A 405 17.74 13.98 -32.78
CA ARG A 405 17.69 13.64 -34.21
C ARG A 405 19.11 13.38 -34.71
N THR A 406 19.26 12.62 -35.80
CA THR A 406 20.58 12.41 -36.42
C THR A 406 21.25 13.72 -36.86
N THR A 407 20.47 14.72 -37.27
CA THR A 407 20.96 16.05 -37.68
C THR A 407 21.18 17.02 -36.52
N SER A 408 20.71 16.67 -35.32
CA SER A 408 20.89 17.45 -34.09
C SER A 408 20.89 16.45 -32.92
N PRO A 409 21.98 15.68 -32.77
CA PRO A 409 22.09 14.74 -31.67
C PRO A 409 22.06 15.47 -30.33
N ILE A 410 21.67 14.76 -29.29
CA ILE A 410 21.82 15.21 -27.90
C ILE A 410 22.96 14.40 -27.31
N ALA A 411 24.01 15.08 -26.86
CA ALA A 411 25.12 14.49 -26.12
C ALA A 411 24.84 14.46 -24.61
N TRP A 412 24.09 15.46 -24.09
CA TRP A 412 23.68 15.51 -22.69
C TRP A 412 22.37 16.28 -22.47
N ALA A 413 21.67 15.98 -21.37
CA ALA A 413 20.51 16.73 -20.89
C ALA A 413 20.53 16.89 -19.35
N GLN A 414 20.18 18.07 -18.84
CA GLN A 414 20.17 18.38 -17.40
C GLN A 414 18.75 18.27 -16.81
N LEU A 415 18.59 17.45 -15.79
CA LEU A 415 17.28 17.16 -15.20
C LEU A 415 16.88 18.13 -14.07
N ASP A 416 17.78 19.02 -13.62
CA ASP A 416 17.53 19.92 -12.47
C ASP A 416 16.33 20.89 -12.67
N ASN A 417 15.95 21.14 -13.93
CA ASN A 417 14.78 21.96 -14.25
C ASN A 417 13.48 21.13 -14.38
N PHE A 418 13.54 19.81 -14.25
CA PHE A 418 12.35 18.98 -14.24
C PHE A 418 11.64 19.14 -12.90
N SER A 419 10.53 19.88 -12.92
CA SER A 419 9.54 19.90 -11.86
C SER A 419 8.17 19.82 -12.51
N ALA A 420 7.45 18.73 -12.26
CA ALA A 420 6.15 18.48 -12.86
C ALA A 420 5.16 18.02 -11.80
N VAL A 421 3.89 18.43 -11.94
CA VAL A 421 2.83 17.93 -11.07
C VAL A 421 2.79 16.41 -11.17
N TRP A 422 2.88 15.77 -10.02
CA TRP A 422 2.86 14.31 -9.90
C TRP A 422 1.44 13.88 -9.52
N ARG A 423 0.88 12.96 -10.30
CA ARG A 423 -0.47 12.43 -10.10
C ARG A 423 -0.44 10.93 -10.13
#